data_AF-A0AAV7I8W9-F1
#
_entry.id   AF-A0AAV7I8W9-F1
#
_cell.length_a   1.000
_cell.length_b   1.000
_cell.length_c   1.000
_cell.angle_alpha   90.00
_cell.angle_beta   90.00
_cell.angle_gamma   90.00
#
_symmetry.space_group_name_H-M   'P 1'
#
loop_
_entity.id
_entity.type
_entity.pdbx_description
1 polymer ?
#
loop_
_entity_poly.entity_id
_entity_poly.type
_entity_poly.pdbx_seq_one_letter_code
_entity_poly.pdbx_strand_id
1 'polypeptide(L)'
;MTRQLSIENAAALLSILGNILVTPVITANQNQALSGLIYRKKFYIIEYYQCEINGSKIEYSTTIVTKLPLYIDPTTDSRYKTFKRVYGVKLSAGFIKVDQFRRKLTKLIPKMDTVYLRNEYYHQLFIEFLRKNFSNIEYLEDLGYLKDPVVFTTCPYHENPGKNYCATMNAIEMALWLVNTYDVEIESLKMAKRVQLVIHFNGYYSSKEYFFKELSIYGLDSRGVIVYHQWFVAKPAKVAVDKMAEVWAAYDVNVYDKYGIKWYDGFVSASKIKDTFFRILSYSNSETVYVNSLHEKNIFKTFNEFPVEVVCLNDFGYVHKMPAKPTKCKYHIHTNMTKNVCIDDLSVDMVAFVQKNGLLNPDIRFEIKKFRSLSQLIVGTTK
;
A
#
# COMPACT_ATOMS: atom_id res chain seq x y z
N MET A 1 -38.89 -5.41 7.62
CA MET A 1 -39.39 -4.49 6.57
C MET A 1 -38.21 -3.98 5.78
N THR A 2 -37.97 -4.52 4.59
CA THR A 2 -36.93 -4.04 3.66
C THR A 2 -37.46 -2.78 2.97
N ARG A 3 -36.80 -1.63 3.16
CA ARG A 3 -37.11 -0.41 2.39
C ARG A 3 -36.54 -0.57 0.98
N GLN A 4 -37.38 -0.97 0.04
CA GLN A 4 -37.05 -1.01 -1.37
C GLN A 4 -37.04 0.43 -1.91
N LEU A 5 -35.85 1.04 -1.96
CA LEU A 5 -35.64 2.33 -2.61
C LEU A 5 -35.98 2.19 -4.10
N SER A 6 -36.86 3.05 -4.62
CA SER A 6 -37.24 3.04 -6.03
C SER A 6 -36.07 3.46 -6.92
N ILE A 7 -35.95 2.79 -8.07
CA ILE A 7 -34.86 3.00 -9.05
C ILE A 7 -34.82 4.45 -9.56
N GLU A 8 -35.97 5.13 -9.58
CA GLU A 8 -36.10 6.54 -9.95
C GLU A 8 -35.30 7.49 -9.02
N ASN A 9 -35.13 7.15 -7.73
CA ASN A 9 -34.28 7.93 -6.83
C ASN A 9 -32.78 7.77 -7.15
N ALA A 10 -32.35 6.60 -7.64
CA ALA A 10 -30.98 6.38 -8.07
C ALA A 10 -30.66 7.19 -9.34
N ALA A 11 -31.61 7.28 -10.28
CA ALA A 11 -31.48 8.13 -11.46
C ALA A 11 -31.38 9.63 -11.11
N ALA A 12 -32.08 10.10 -10.08
CA ALA A 12 -31.93 11.47 -9.58
C ALA A 12 -30.55 11.72 -8.95
N LEU A 13 -30.07 10.79 -8.11
CA LEU A 13 -28.74 10.83 -7.48
C LEU A 13 -27.60 10.93 -8.50
N LEU A 14 -27.70 10.22 -9.64
CA LEU A 14 -26.70 10.23 -10.71
C LEU A 14 -26.53 11.60 -11.41
N SER A 15 -27.42 12.56 -11.19
CA SER A 15 -27.32 13.92 -11.74
C SER A 15 -26.71 14.96 -10.78
N ILE A 16 -26.46 14.61 -9.51
CA ILE A 16 -26.06 15.53 -8.44
C ILE A 16 -24.84 14.97 -7.66
N LEU A 17 -23.72 14.76 -8.35
CA LEU A 17 -22.46 14.28 -7.76
C LEU A 17 -21.32 15.30 -7.93
N GLY A 18 -21.54 16.54 -7.51
CA GLY A 18 -20.51 17.57 -7.43
C GLY A 18 -19.68 17.47 -6.13
N ASN A 19 -18.37 17.66 -6.24
CA ASN A 19 -17.37 17.82 -5.17
C ASN A 19 -17.75 17.24 -3.79
N ILE A 20 -17.92 15.92 -3.73
CA ILE A 20 -18.29 15.16 -2.53
C ILE A 20 -17.05 14.90 -1.68
N LEU A 21 -17.13 15.01 -0.35
CA LEU A 21 -15.97 14.83 0.54
C LEU A 21 -16.10 13.62 1.47
N VAL A 22 -15.23 12.62 1.34
CA VAL A 22 -15.20 11.44 2.24
C VAL A 22 -14.13 11.63 3.31
N THR A 23 -14.49 11.60 4.62
CA THR A 23 -13.52 11.76 5.73
C THR A 23 -13.74 10.77 6.92
N PRO A 24 -12.69 10.11 7.44
CA PRO A 24 -12.77 9.09 8.53
C PRO A 24 -12.50 9.67 9.95
N VAL A 25 -13.18 9.29 11.08
CA VAL A 25 -13.32 9.96 12.45
C VAL A 25 -12.78 9.53 13.90
N ILE A 26 -11.86 8.58 14.22
CA ILE A 26 -11.66 7.93 15.59
C ILE A 26 -11.56 8.81 16.86
N THR A 27 -12.13 8.33 18.00
CA THR A 27 -11.41 8.25 19.30
C THR A 27 -11.55 6.90 20.04
N ALA A 28 -11.09 6.81 21.30
CA ALA A 28 -10.53 5.59 21.88
C ALA A 28 -11.48 4.79 22.80
N ASN A 29 -12.36 3.98 22.19
CA ASN A 29 -12.51 2.54 22.49
C ASN A 29 -13.51 1.92 21.50
N GLN A 30 -13.05 0.95 20.69
CA GLN A 30 -13.77 0.21 19.63
C GLN A 30 -14.11 1.01 18.32
N ASN A 31 -13.41 0.62 17.25
CA ASN A 31 -13.75 0.58 15.80
C ASN A 31 -14.15 1.86 15.00
N GLN A 32 -13.46 2.96 15.33
CA GLN A 32 -12.50 3.71 14.48
C GLN A 32 -12.78 4.24 13.01
N ALA A 33 -12.29 5.46 12.66
CA ALA A 33 -11.62 5.78 11.36
C ALA A 33 -10.39 6.84 11.26
N LEU A 34 -10.44 8.17 11.61
CA LEU A 34 -9.29 9.16 11.76
C LEU A 34 -8.21 8.78 12.81
N SER A 35 -6.92 9.09 12.61
CA SER A 35 -6.00 9.21 13.77
C SER A 35 -6.19 10.54 14.55
N GLY A 36 -6.99 10.55 15.62
CA GLY A 36 -7.21 11.73 16.50
C GLY A 36 -6.98 11.50 18.01
N LEU A 37 -6.73 12.57 18.77
CA LEU A 37 -6.36 12.55 20.20
C LEU A 37 -7.31 13.41 21.05
N ILE A 38 -7.89 12.84 22.12
CA ILE A 38 -8.55 13.61 23.19
C ILE A 38 -7.51 14.01 24.25
N TYR A 39 -7.34 15.32 24.48
CA TYR A 39 -6.50 15.86 25.54
C TYR A 39 -7.21 17.03 26.24
N ARG A 40 -7.19 17.05 27.59
CA ARG A 40 -7.88 18.06 28.44
C ARG A 40 -9.34 18.37 28.01
N LYS A 41 -10.15 17.32 27.80
CA LYS A 41 -11.56 17.40 27.33
C LYS A 41 -11.74 18.14 25.99
N LYS A 42 -10.76 18.02 25.08
CA LYS A 42 -10.81 18.56 23.72
C LYS A 42 -10.24 17.55 22.73
N PHE A 43 -10.92 17.36 21.61
CA PHE A 43 -10.48 16.53 20.49
C PHE A 43 -9.58 17.29 19.53
N TYR A 44 -8.51 16.62 19.08
CA TYR A 44 -7.54 17.13 18.13
C TYR A 44 -7.30 16.09 17.02
N ILE A 45 -7.59 16.48 15.78
CA ILE A 45 -7.21 15.72 14.59
C ILE A 45 -5.69 15.72 14.47
N ILE A 46 -5.05 14.54 14.48
CA ILE A 46 -3.57 14.41 14.37
C ILE A 46 -3.18 14.01 12.96
N GLU A 47 -3.82 13.01 12.37
CA GLU A 47 -3.72 12.65 10.95
C GLU A 47 -5.09 12.84 10.30
N TYR A 48 -5.13 13.30 9.07
CA TYR A 48 -6.34 13.49 8.26
C TYR A 48 -6.07 13.13 6.80
N TYR A 49 -7.11 12.61 6.15
CA TYR A 49 -7.18 12.45 4.72
C TYR A 49 -8.61 12.71 4.24
N GLN A 50 -8.74 13.13 2.99
CA GLN A 50 -10.02 13.26 2.30
C GLN A 50 -9.89 12.68 0.90
N CYS A 51 -10.95 11.99 0.46
CA CYS A 51 -11.17 11.74 -0.96
C CYS A 51 -12.22 12.74 -1.44
N GLU A 52 -12.00 13.34 -2.61
CA GLU A 52 -13.02 14.14 -3.29
C GLU A 52 -13.64 13.26 -4.38
N ILE A 53 -14.96 13.18 -4.46
CA ILE A 53 -15.67 12.37 -5.48
C ILE A 53 -16.45 13.32 -6.39
N ASN A 54 -16.29 13.15 -7.69
CA ASN A 54 -16.96 13.94 -8.73
C ASN A 54 -17.45 12.97 -9.81
N GLY A 55 -18.76 12.69 -9.83
CA GLY A 55 -19.32 11.57 -10.59
C GLY A 55 -18.60 10.24 -10.29
N SER A 56 -18.07 9.59 -11.33
CA SER A 56 -17.28 8.35 -11.23
C SER A 56 -15.79 8.54 -10.89
N LYS A 57 -15.38 9.78 -10.57
CA LYS A 57 -13.98 10.14 -10.32
C LYS A 57 -13.67 10.32 -8.84
N ILE A 58 -12.76 9.51 -8.30
CA ILE A 58 -12.16 9.71 -6.98
C ILE A 58 -10.84 10.48 -7.14
N GLU A 59 -10.77 11.68 -6.59
CA GLU A 59 -9.56 12.48 -6.49
C GLU A 59 -8.92 12.36 -5.10
N TYR A 60 -7.61 12.09 -5.10
CA TYR A 60 -6.84 11.73 -3.92
C TYR A 60 -6.08 12.96 -3.39
N SER A 61 -6.47 13.45 -2.21
CA SER A 61 -5.76 14.56 -1.55
C SER A 61 -4.42 14.13 -0.94
N THR A 62 -3.62 15.10 -0.48
CA THR A 62 -2.41 14.81 0.31
C THR A 62 -2.77 14.51 1.77
N THR A 63 -2.17 13.47 2.37
CA THR A 63 -2.28 13.18 3.81
C THR A 63 -1.80 14.36 4.66
N ILE A 64 -2.65 14.83 5.57
CA ILE A 64 -2.36 15.96 6.45
C ILE A 64 -2.03 15.43 7.85
N VAL A 65 -0.87 15.83 8.39
CA VAL A 65 -0.53 15.60 9.81
C VAL A 65 -0.42 16.95 10.52
N THR A 66 -1.11 17.09 11.66
CA THR A 66 -1.19 18.37 12.39
C THR A 66 -0.17 18.47 13.53
N LYS A 67 0.34 19.69 13.75
CA LYS A 67 1.06 20.10 14.96
C LYS A 67 0.04 20.61 15.98
N LEU A 68 0.10 20.05 17.19
CA LEU A 68 -0.58 20.62 18.35
C LEU A 68 0.02 22.00 18.73
N PRO A 69 -0.70 22.85 19.48
CA PRO A 69 -0.15 24.08 20.03
C PRO A 69 1.02 23.80 20.98
N LEU A 70 2.02 24.69 21.04
CA LEU A 70 3.25 24.48 21.82
C LEU A 70 3.03 24.30 23.33
N TYR A 71 1.91 24.81 23.88
CA TYR A 71 1.52 24.63 25.28
C TYR A 71 0.80 23.29 25.56
N ILE A 72 0.69 22.42 24.55
CA ILE A 72 0.11 21.07 24.66
C ILE A 72 1.21 20.05 24.37
N ASP A 73 1.86 19.60 25.43
CA ASP A 73 2.63 18.37 25.44
C ASP A 73 1.80 17.24 26.09
N PRO A 74 1.34 16.24 25.32
CA PRO A 74 0.67 15.07 25.85
C PRO A 74 1.61 13.84 25.90
N THR A 75 2.92 13.95 25.64
CA THR A 75 3.82 12.79 25.47
C THR A 75 3.89 11.88 26.71
N THR A 76 3.70 12.46 27.91
CA THR A 76 3.62 11.74 29.18
C THR A 76 2.26 11.08 29.43
N ASP A 77 1.19 11.56 28.77
CA ASP A 77 -0.21 11.17 28.97
C ASP A 77 -0.48 9.72 28.51
N SER A 78 -1.24 8.96 29.31
CA SER A 78 -1.60 7.58 28.99
C SER A 78 -2.48 7.47 27.72
N ARG A 79 -3.28 8.50 27.43
CA ARG A 79 -4.08 8.57 26.18
C ARG A 79 -3.19 8.74 24.96
N TYR A 80 -2.13 9.54 25.06
CA TYR A 80 -1.17 9.65 23.96
C TYR A 80 -0.36 8.36 23.77
N LYS A 81 0.04 7.69 24.85
CA LYS A 81 0.72 6.38 24.77
C LYS A 81 -0.17 5.34 24.07
N THR A 82 -1.47 5.32 24.38
CA THR A 82 -2.46 4.49 23.66
C THR A 82 -2.64 4.92 22.20
N PHE A 83 -2.83 6.21 21.92
CA PHE A 83 -2.89 6.76 20.56
C PHE A 83 -1.68 6.33 19.74
N LYS A 84 -0.45 6.55 20.26
CA LYS A 84 0.80 6.24 19.57
C LYS A 84 0.94 4.74 19.32
N ARG A 85 0.49 3.87 20.23
CA ARG A 85 0.46 2.42 20.02
C ARG A 85 -0.48 2.00 18.89
N VAL A 86 -1.67 2.62 18.79
CA VAL A 86 -2.71 2.26 17.81
C VAL A 86 -2.42 2.85 16.42
N TYR A 87 -1.97 4.11 16.34
CA TYR A 87 -1.73 4.82 15.08
C TYR A 87 -0.27 4.91 14.67
N GLY A 88 0.68 4.84 15.59
CA GLY A 88 2.11 4.99 15.28
C GLY A 88 2.52 6.42 14.87
N VAL A 89 1.59 7.38 14.81
CA VAL A 89 1.88 8.75 14.36
C VAL A 89 2.58 9.54 15.46
N LYS A 90 3.78 10.04 15.16
CA LYS A 90 4.54 10.96 16.02
C LYS A 90 3.97 12.37 15.91
N LEU A 91 3.76 13.06 17.04
CA LEU A 91 3.30 14.47 17.01
C LEU A 91 4.32 15.40 16.35
N SER A 92 5.61 15.05 16.38
CA SER A 92 6.68 15.75 15.67
C SER A 92 6.65 15.57 14.15
N ALA A 93 5.87 14.62 13.61
CA ALA A 93 5.67 14.45 12.16
C ALA A 93 4.58 15.40 11.60
N GLY A 94 3.83 16.08 12.47
CA GLY A 94 2.90 17.12 12.03
C GLY A 94 3.60 18.25 11.30
N PHE A 95 2.92 18.86 10.33
CA PHE A 95 3.45 19.99 9.54
C PHE A 95 2.52 21.22 9.51
N ILE A 96 1.19 21.05 9.54
CA ILE A 96 0.23 22.17 9.63
C ILE A 96 -0.19 22.44 11.09
N LYS A 97 -0.32 23.69 11.53
CA LYS A 97 -0.84 24.00 12.88
C LYS A 97 -2.32 23.60 12.97
N VAL A 98 -2.73 22.89 14.03
CA VAL A 98 -4.10 22.34 14.15
C VAL A 98 -5.21 23.39 14.01
N ASP A 99 -5.03 24.62 14.53
CA ASP A 99 -6.02 25.69 14.39
C ASP A 99 -6.07 26.29 12.97
N GLN A 100 -4.95 26.25 12.23
CA GLN A 100 -4.91 26.61 10.81
C GLN A 100 -5.62 25.55 9.96
N PHE A 101 -5.44 24.28 10.30
CA PHE A 101 -6.13 23.17 9.65
C PHE A 101 -7.65 23.22 9.91
N ARG A 102 -8.08 23.43 11.15
CA ARG A 102 -9.50 23.69 11.49
C ARG A 102 -10.09 24.80 10.62
N ARG A 103 -9.43 25.96 10.54
CA ARG A 103 -9.88 27.10 9.70
C ARG A 103 -9.91 26.81 8.20
N LYS A 104 -9.12 25.84 7.69
CA LYS A 104 -9.27 25.36 6.31
C LYS A 104 -10.55 24.54 6.17
N LEU A 105 -10.74 23.51 7.01
CA LEU A 105 -11.94 22.67 6.95
C LEU A 105 -13.25 23.46 7.12
N THR A 106 -13.33 24.36 8.11
CA THR A 106 -14.53 25.21 8.33
C THR A 106 -14.90 26.08 7.11
N LYS A 107 -13.95 26.33 6.20
CA LYS A 107 -14.16 27.05 4.92
C LYS A 107 -14.35 26.14 3.70
N LEU A 108 -14.02 24.86 3.82
CA LEU A 108 -14.15 23.85 2.75
C LEU A 108 -15.51 23.16 2.82
N ILE A 109 -15.90 22.67 4.00
CA ILE A 109 -17.12 21.86 4.20
C ILE A 109 -18.40 22.52 3.65
N PRO A 110 -18.65 23.84 3.78
CA PRO A 110 -19.81 24.50 3.17
C PRO A 110 -19.79 24.65 1.64
N LYS A 111 -18.80 24.05 0.94
CA LYS A 111 -18.64 24.10 -0.52
C LYS A 111 -18.66 22.71 -1.19
N MET A 112 -18.91 21.68 -0.40
CA MET A 112 -19.05 20.29 -0.85
C MET A 112 -20.55 20.00 -0.91
N ASP A 113 -21.03 19.28 -1.92
CA ASP A 113 -22.48 19.03 -2.01
C ASP A 113 -22.92 18.08 -0.89
N THR A 114 -22.16 16.98 -0.69
CA THR A 114 -22.28 16.08 0.46
C THR A 114 -20.92 15.75 1.07
N VAL A 115 -20.86 15.58 2.39
CA VAL A 115 -19.70 15.13 3.14
C VAL A 115 -20.02 13.82 3.84
N TYR A 116 -19.39 12.74 3.38
CA TYR A 116 -19.55 11.40 3.94
C TYR A 116 -18.61 11.17 5.12
N LEU A 117 -19.21 10.96 6.29
CA LEU A 117 -18.55 10.43 7.47
C LEU A 117 -18.96 8.97 7.65
N ARG A 118 -18.16 8.18 8.37
CA ARG A 118 -18.48 6.75 8.56
C ARG A 118 -19.80 6.54 9.34
N ASN A 119 -20.08 7.31 10.39
CA ASN A 119 -21.32 7.25 11.20
C ASN A 119 -21.49 8.47 12.13
N GLU A 120 -22.58 8.52 12.90
CA GLU A 120 -22.91 9.66 13.79
C GLU A 120 -21.81 9.97 14.82
N TYR A 121 -21.20 8.97 15.44
CA TYR A 121 -20.13 9.18 16.43
C TYR A 121 -18.96 9.99 15.85
N TYR A 122 -18.68 9.81 14.56
CA TYR A 122 -17.70 10.60 13.82
C TYR A 122 -18.18 11.99 13.46
N HIS A 123 -19.48 12.19 13.24
CA HIS A 123 -20.07 13.51 13.13
C HIS A 123 -19.90 14.32 14.42
N GLN A 124 -20.17 13.73 15.59
CA GLN A 124 -20.02 14.40 16.89
C GLN A 124 -18.56 14.85 17.13
N LEU A 125 -17.58 13.99 16.84
CA LEU A 125 -16.16 14.34 16.92
C LEU A 125 -15.74 15.42 15.90
N PHE A 126 -16.33 15.40 14.69
CA PHE A 126 -16.09 16.42 13.67
C PHE A 126 -16.68 17.79 14.06
N ILE A 127 -17.88 17.81 14.66
CA ILE A 127 -18.50 19.00 15.25
C ILE A 127 -17.64 19.54 16.40
N GLU A 128 -17.17 18.69 17.32
CA GLU A 128 -16.31 19.11 18.43
C GLU A 128 -15.01 19.75 17.92
N PHE A 129 -14.40 19.14 16.89
CA PHE A 129 -13.20 19.68 16.27
C PHE A 129 -13.46 21.01 15.57
N LEU A 130 -14.48 21.12 14.72
CA LEU A 130 -14.74 22.31 13.91
C LEU A 130 -15.45 23.44 14.68
N ARG A 131 -16.09 23.12 15.81
CA ARG A 131 -17.00 23.98 16.60
C ARG A 131 -18.16 24.54 15.76
N LYS A 132 -18.61 23.76 14.78
CA LYS A 132 -19.71 24.08 13.88
C LYS A 132 -20.34 22.78 13.39
N ASN A 133 -21.67 22.75 13.33
CA ASN A 133 -22.45 21.72 12.65
C ASN A 133 -22.69 22.14 11.19
N PHE A 134 -22.83 21.16 10.29
CA PHE A 134 -23.07 21.37 8.87
C PHE A 134 -24.17 20.39 8.40
N SER A 135 -25.12 20.89 7.61
CA SER A 135 -26.31 20.13 7.18
C SER A 135 -26.05 19.17 6.03
N ASN A 136 -24.89 19.28 5.36
CA ASN A 136 -24.48 18.46 4.23
C ASN A 136 -23.61 17.26 4.67
N ILE A 137 -23.93 16.63 5.80
CA ILE A 137 -23.19 15.48 6.33
C ILE A 137 -24.08 14.24 6.33
N GLU A 138 -23.60 13.18 5.67
CA GLU A 138 -24.27 11.87 5.58
C GLU A 138 -23.39 10.77 6.17
N TYR A 139 -24.02 9.66 6.57
CA TYR A 139 -23.38 8.55 7.27
C TYR A 139 -23.29 7.31 6.38
N LEU A 140 -22.08 6.81 6.12
CA LEU A 140 -21.88 5.61 5.32
C LEU A 140 -22.51 4.35 5.97
N GLU A 141 -22.54 4.28 7.31
CA GLU A 141 -23.18 3.18 8.05
C GLU A 141 -24.69 3.09 7.77
N ASP A 142 -25.39 4.22 7.67
CA ASP A 142 -26.81 4.29 7.27
C ASP A 142 -27.04 3.82 5.83
N LEU A 143 -26.01 3.92 4.98
CA LEU A 143 -25.98 3.40 3.61
C LEU A 143 -25.51 1.93 3.53
N GLY A 144 -25.13 1.31 4.64
CA GLY A 144 -24.72 -0.10 4.71
C GLY A 144 -23.20 -0.36 4.77
N TYR A 145 -22.37 0.65 5.01
CA TYR A 145 -20.92 0.46 5.22
C TYR A 145 -20.64 -0.12 6.61
N LEU A 146 -20.63 -1.45 6.70
CA LEU A 146 -20.40 -2.20 7.95
C LEU A 146 -18.97 -2.77 8.08
N LYS A 147 -18.01 -2.33 7.24
CA LYS A 147 -16.67 -2.93 7.18
C LYS A 147 -15.79 -2.53 8.37
N ASP A 148 -14.95 -3.45 8.84
CA ASP A 148 -13.94 -3.13 9.84
C ASP A 148 -12.81 -2.24 9.26
N PRO A 149 -12.31 -1.26 10.05
CA PRO A 149 -11.30 -0.30 9.60
C PRO A 149 -9.91 -0.94 9.34
N VAL A 150 -9.21 -0.40 8.35
CA VAL A 150 -8.00 -1.02 7.77
C VAL A 150 -6.80 -0.94 8.73
N VAL A 151 -6.36 -2.12 9.22
CA VAL A 151 -5.22 -2.30 10.15
C VAL A 151 -3.85 -2.36 9.43
N PHE A 152 -3.66 -1.51 8.42
CA PHE A 152 -2.50 -1.54 7.52
C PHE A 152 -2.31 -0.17 6.85
N THR A 153 -1.06 0.21 6.55
CA THR A 153 -0.78 1.44 5.80
C THR A 153 0.57 1.42 5.05
N THR A 154 0.65 2.26 4.02
CA THR A 154 1.87 2.69 3.30
C THR A 154 2.36 4.07 3.76
N CYS A 155 1.57 4.79 4.55
CA CYS A 155 1.82 6.18 4.90
C CYS A 155 3.13 6.34 5.72
N PRO A 156 4.04 7.26 5.34
CA PRO A 156 5.38 7.35 5.93
C PRO A 156 5.39 7.90 7.38
N TYR A 157 4.24 8.36 7.89
CA TYR A 157 4.13 8.97 9.21
C TYR A 157 3.91 7.96 10.36
N HIS A 158 3.81 6.66 10.08
CA HIS A 158 3.45 5.61 11.05
C HIS A 158 4.65 4.76 11.46
N GLU A 159 4.86 4.56 12.78
CA GLU A 159 5.97 3.74 13.30
C GLU A 159 5.86 2.23 13.02
N ASN A 160 4.64 1.68 12.86
CA ASN A 160 4.42 0.24 12.62
C ASN A 160 3.40 0.03 11.48
N PRO A 161 3.75 0.30 10.20
CA PRO A 161 2.78 0.36 9.10
C PRO A 161 1.94 -0.92 8.91
N GLY A 162 2.53 -2.10 9.19
CA GLY A 162 1.83 -3.40 9.14
C GLY A 162 0.95 -3.74 10.36
N LYS A 163 0.72 -2.79 11.27
CA LYS A 163 -0.13 -2.92 12.49
C LYS A 163 -0.90 -1.64 12.86
N ASN A 164 -0.66 -0.52 12.18
CA ASN A 164 -1.30 0.76 12.51
C ASN A 164 -2.45 1.09 11.56
N TYR A 165 -3.48 1.69 12.13
CA TYR A 165 -4.54 2.36 11.38
C TYR A 165 -4.04 3.69 10.83
N CYS A 166 -4.61 4.11 9.71
CA CYS A 166 -4.21 5.30 8.97
C CYS A 166 -5.43 5.96 8.33
N ALA A 167 -5.60 7.27 8.54
CA ALA A 167 -6.69 8.05 7.95
C ALA A 167 -6.68 7.93 6.42
N THR A 168 -5.50 7.91 5.79
CA THR A 168 -5.34 7.74 4.33
C THR A 168 -6.00 6.46 3.82
N MET A 169 -5.63 5.30 4.38
CA MET A 169 -6.16 4.02 3.90
C MET A 169 -7.66 3.86 4.17
N ASN A 170 -8.15 4.37 5.31
CA ASN A 170 -9.56 4.27 5.66
C ASN A 170 -10.44 5.23 4.83
N ALA A 171 -9.97 6.44 4.52
CA ALA A 171 -10.66 7.35 3.61
C ALA A 171 -10.79 6.78 2.19
N ILE A 172 -9.69 6.17 1.68
CA ILE A 172 -9.68 5.52 0.37
C ILE A 172 -10.62 4.32 0.36
N GLU A 173 -10.59 3.46 1.37
CA GLU A 173 -11.44 2.27 1.46
C GLU A 173 -12.94 2.62 1.59
N MET A 174 -13.27 3.65 2.39
CA MET A 174 -14.62 4.22 2.47
C MET A 174 -15.11 4.81 1.13
N ALA A 175 -14.28 5.60 0.45
CA ALA A 175 -14.63 6.19 -0.85
C ALA A 175 -14.79 5.12 -1.95
N LEU A 176 -13.90 4.12 -1.96
CA LEU A 176 -14.00 2.98 -2.87
C LEU A 176 -15.26 2.15 -2.60
N TRP A 177 -15.64 1.93 -1.34
CA TRP A 177 -16.91 1.27 -1.05
C TRP A 177 -18.09 2.09 -1.58
N LEU A 178 -18.14 3.40 -1.26
CA LEU A 178 -19.26 4.27 -1.61
C LEU A 178 -19.54 4.25 -3.12
N VAL A 179 -18.54 4.53 -3.95
CA VAL A 179 -18.75 4.63 -5.40
C VAL A 179 -19.04 3.25 -6.03
N ASN A 180 -18.47 2.15 -5.51
CA ASN A 180 -18.79 0.80 -5.98
C ASN A 180 -20.21 0.35 -5.58
N THR A 181 -20.73 0.79 -4.44
CA THR A 181 -22.06 0.39 -3.94
C THR A 181 -23.21 0.99 -4.74
N TYR A 182 -23.01 2.14 -5.38
CA TYR A 182 -24.03 2.81 -6.21
C TYR A 182 -23.87 2.57 -7.71
N ASP A 183 -23.09 1.54 -8.10
CA ASP A 183 -22.84 1.09 -9.49
C ASP A 183 -22.47 2.21 -10.47
N VAL A 184 -21.83 3.25 -9.95
CA VAL A 184 -21.29 4.36 -10.75
C VAL A 184 -20.04 3.81 -11.44
N GLU A 185 -20.08 3.57 -12.76
CA GLU A 185 -18.97 2.98 -13.52
C GLU A 185 -17.64 3.72 -13.30
N ILE A 186 -16.80 3.19 -12.41
CA ILE A 186 -15.61 3.91 -11.93
C ILE A 186 -14.48 3.85 -12.96
N GLU A 187 -14.55 4.72 -13.97
CA GLU A 187 -13.40 5.01 -14.82
C GLU A 187 -12.18 5.44 -14.00
N SER A 188 -12.35 6.05 -12.82
CA SER A 188 -11.23 6.33 -11.92
C SER A 188 -10.68 5.13 -11.13
N LEU A 189 -11.31 3.95 -11.16
CA LEU A 189 -10.67 2.66 -10.79
C LEU A 189 -10.00 2.01 -12.01
N LYS A 190 -10.56 2.17 -13.21
CA LYS A 190 -9.83 1.89 -14.47
C LYS A 190 -8.58 2.80 -14.58
N MET A 191 -8.61 3.98 -13.93
CA MET A 191 -7.49 4.88 -13.67
C MET A 191 -7.00 4.90 -12.21
N ALA A 192 -7.23 3.83 -11.42
CA ALA A 192 -6.46 3.61 -10.20
C ALA A 192 -5.04 3.28 -10.65
N LYS A 193 -4.27 4.36 -10.89
CA LYS A 193 -3.14 4.49 -11.82
C LYS A 193 -2.53 3.14 -12.21
N ARG A 194 -2.90 2.56 -13.38
CA ARG A 194 -2.40 1.26 -13.88
C ARG A 194 -0.97 0.98 -13.42
N VAL A 195 -0.82 0.29 -12.28
CA VAL A 195 0.46 0.24 -11.57
C VAL A 195 1.27 -0.85 -12.22
N GLN A 196 2.42 -0.50 -12.78
CA GLN A 196 3.35 -1.53 -13.25
C GLN A 196 4.27 -1.89 -12.09
N LEU A 197 4.20 -3.14 -11.66
CA LEU A 197 4.91 -3.60 -10.47
C LEU A 197 6.30 -4.11 -10.85
N VAL A 198 7.33 -3.68 -10.13
CA VAL A 198 8.67 -4.28 -10.19
C VAL A 198 8.85 -5.10 -8.92
N ILE A 199 9.01 -6.41 -9.07
CA ILE A 199 9.00 -7.38 -7.98
C ILE A 199 10.27 -8.22 -8.05
N HIS A 200 10.94 -8.35 -6.90
CA HIS A 200 12.11 -9.22 -6.75
C HIS A 200 12.04 -9.91 -5.39
N PHE A 201 12.59 -11.13 -5.30
CA PHE A 201 12.53 -11.93 -4.08
C PHE A 201 13.65 -12.97 -4.00
N ASN A 202 13.98 -13.35 -2.76
CA ASN A 202 14.70 -14.59 -2.46
C ASN A 202 13.86 -15.46 -1.51
N GLY A 203 14.24 -16.73 -1.38
CA GLY A 203 13.40 -17.71 -0.71
C GLY A 203 13.86 -19.14 -0.96
N TYR A 204 13.11 -20.09 -0.41
CA TYR A 204 13.47 -21.50 -0.36
C TYR A 204 12.23 -22.37 -0.60
N TYR A 205 12.43 -23.59 -1.09
CA TYR A 205 11.37 -24.58 -1.17
C TYR A 205 11.28 -25.40 0.12
N SER A 206 10.08 -25.81 0.49
CA SER A 206 9.83 -26.87 1.47
C SER A 206 8.83 -27.86 0.88
N SER A 207 9.31 -29.07 0.58
CA SER A 207 8.62 -30.05 -0.27
C SER A 207 8.31 -29.50 -1.68
N LYS A 208 7.14 -28.87 -1.88
CA LYS A 208 6.72 -28.30 -3.18
C LYS A 208 6.28 -26.83 -3.11
N GLU A 209 6.11 -26.27 -1.91
CA GLU A 209 5.76 -24.85 -1.76
C GLU A 209 7.04 -24.00 -1.65
N TYR A 210 7.03 -22.86 -2.33
CA TYR A 210 8.08 -21.85 -2.22
C TYR A 210 7.72 -20.84 -1.13
N PHE A 211 8.69 -20.52 -0.28
CA PHE A 211 8.56 -19.55 0.80
C PHE A 211 9.50 -18.37 0.57
N PHE A 212 8.93 -17.18 0.38
CA PHE A 212 9.68 -15.94 0.38
C PHE A 212 10.46 -15.79 1.69
N LYS A 213 11.78 -15.60 1.62
CA LYS A 213 12.60 -15.14 2.75
C LYS A 213 12.75 -13.62 2.71
N GLU A 214 12.87 -13.05 1.53
CA GLU A 214 12.86 -11.61 1.30
C GLU A 214 12.04 -11.29 0.04
N LEU A 215 11.26 -10.22 0.09
CA LEU A 215 10.42 -9.75 -1.01
C LEU A 215 10.44 -8.23 -1.04
N SER A 216 10.71 -7.64 -2.21
CA SER A 216 10.49 -6.21 -2.46
C SER A 216 9.56 -6.02 -3.66
N ILE A 217 8.69 -5.01 -3.53
CA ILE A 217 7.66 -4.64 -4.50
C ILE A 217 7.67 -3.12 -4.64
N TYR A 218 8.02 -2.62 -5.82
CA TYR A 218 7.84 -1.23 -6.23
C TYR A 218 6.65 -1.14 -7.17
N GLY A 219 5.83 -0.10 -7.04
CA GLY A 219 4.75 0.21 -7.97
C GLY A 219 5.03 1.52 -8.70
N LEU A 220 5.03 1.46 -10.03
CA LEU A 220 5.32 2.58 -10.93
C LEU A 220 4.03 3.05 -11.61
N ASP A 221 3.81 4.37 -11.68
CA ASP A 221 2.75 4.91 -12.55
C ASP A 221 3.18 4.93 -14.02
N SER A 222 2.27 5.31 -14.93
CA SER A 222 2.50 5.31 -16.38
C SER A 222 3.65 6.20 -16.85
N ARG A 223 4.19 7.09 -16.00
CA ARG A 223 5.36 7.93 -16.26
C ARG A 223 6.64 7.39 -15.59
N GLY A 224 6.56 6.22 -14.97
CA GLY A 224 7.64 5.59 -14.21
C GLY A 224 7.84 6.14 -12.80
N VAL A 225 6.98 7.03 -12.32
CA VAL A 225 7.10 7.58 -10.96
C VAL A 225 6.74 6.48 -9.96
N ILE A 226 7.63 6.23 -8.99
CA ILE A 226 7.36 5.32 -7.86
C ILE A 226 6.21 5.91 -7.05
N VAL A 227 5.05 5.26 -7.09
CA VAL A 227 3.85 5.60 -6.31
C VAL A 227 3.66 4.68 -5.11
N TYR A 228 4.40 3.57 -5.06
CA TYR A 228 4.28 2.54 -4.04
C TYR A 228 5.62 1.82 -3.84
N HIS A 229 5.93 1.46 -2.60
CA HIS A 229 7.05 0.59 -2.23
C HIS A 229 6.71 -0.18 -0.96
N GLN A 230 6.92 -1.50 -0.95
CA GLN A 230 7.00 -2.30 0.27
C GLN A 230 8.07 -3.39 0.15
N TRP A 231 8.75 -3.64 1.28
CA TRP A 231 9.79 -4.62 1.44
C TRP A 231 9.56 -5.43 2.73
N PHE A 232 9.90 -6.73 2.69
CA PHE A 232 9.66 -7.68 3.76
C PHE A 232 10.83 -8.64 3.94
N VAL A 233 11.20 -8.92 5.20
CA VAL A 233 12.05 -10.07 5.57
C VAL A 233 11.26 -11.03 6.45
N ALA A 234 11.19 -12.29 6.02
CA ALA A 234 10.38 -13.34 6.60
C ALA A 234 11.08 -14.02 7.79
N LYS A 235 10.36 -14.08 8.92
CA LYS A 235 10.56 -15.13 9.91
C LYS A 235 10.20 -16.49 9.29
N PRO A 236 10.88 -17.59 9.69
CA PRO A 236 10.76 -18.87 9.02
C PRO A 236 9.34 -19.42 9.10
N ALA A 237 8.94 -20.14 8.06
CA ALA A 237 7.67 -20.86 8.03
C ALA A 237 7.63 -21.97 9.10
N LYS A 238 6.42 -22.42 9.45
CA LYS A 238 6.25 -23.66 10.23
C LYS A 238 6.56 -24.85 9.32
N VAL A 239 7.76 -25.41 9.46
CA VAL A 239 8.18 -26.65 8.78
C VAL A 239 7.97 -27.82 9.74
N ALA A 240 7.55 -28.98 9.21
CA ALA A 240 7.40 -30.20 9.98
C ALA A 240 8.78 -30.74 10.44
N VAL A 241 8.84 -31.33 11.64
CA VAL A 241 10.11 -31.66 12.32
C VAL A 241 10.95 -32.66 11.52
N ASP A 242 10.30 -33.65 10.92
CA ASP A 242 10.86 -34.65 10.01
C ASP A 242 11.56 -34.04 8.78
N LYS A 243 11.09 -32.88 8.30
CA LYS A 243 11.63 -32.20 7.10
C LYS A 243 12.60 -31.07 7.42
N MET A 244 12.80 -30.74 8.71
CA MET A 244 13.59 -29.58 9.11
C MET A 244 15.03 -29.65 8.61
N ALA A 245 15.65 -30.83 8.62
CA ALA A 245 17.05 -31.01 8.19
C ALA A 245 17.25 -30.77 6.68
N GLU A 246 16.37 -31.32 5.84
CA GLU A 246 16.37 -31.10 4.38
C GLU A 246 16.18 -29.61 4.05
N VAL A 247 15.17 -28.99 4.65
CA VAL A 247 14.82 -27.58 4.41
C VAL A 247 15.92 -26.65 4.92
N TRP A 248 16.58 -26.95 6.05
CA TRP A 248 17.72 -26.18 6.55
C TRP A 248 18.90 -26.27 5.58
N ALA A 249 19.30 -27.47 5.16
CA ALA A 249 20.41 -27.64 4.22
C ALA A 249 20.15 -26.92 2.88
N ALA A 250 18.93 -27.03 2.35
CA ALA A 250 18.52 -26.30 1.15
C ALA A 250 18.51 -24.77 1.35
N TYR A 251 18.09 -24.30 2.53
CA TYR A 251 18.07 -22.89 2.89
C TYR A 251 19.48 -22.29 3.02
N ASP A 252 20.40 -23.01 3.67
CA ASP A 252 21.75 -22.51 3.94
C ASP A 252 22.48 -22.21 2.62
N VAL A 253 22.48 -23.17 1.69
CA VAL A 253 23.10 -23.05 0.36
C VAL A 253 22.39 -22.04 -0.55
N ASN A 254 21.05 -21.92 -0.48
CA ASN A 254 20.30 -21.08 -1.43
C ASN A 254 19.94 -19.68 -0.91
N VAL A 255 20.04 -19.44 0.39
CA VAL A 255 19.57 -18.20 1.01
C VAL A 255 20.62 -17.59 1.92
N TYR A 256 21.14 -18.32 2.91
CA TYR A 256 22.14 -17.75 3.82
C TYR A 256 23.48 -17.50 3.13
N ASP A 257 23.99 -18.46 2.36
CA ASP A 257 25.28 -18.34 1.66
C ASP A 257 25.25 -17.33 0.50
N LYS A 258 24.06 -16.97 -0.01
CA LYS A 258 23.88 -16.07 -1.16
C LYS A 258 23.47 -14.65 -0.79
N TYR A 259 22.62 -14.49 0.24
CA TYR A 259 22.05 -13.20 0.67
C TYR A 259 22.36 -12.84 2.12
N GLY A 260 22.88 -13.77 2.93
CA GLY A 260 23.37 -13.50 4.27
C GLY A 260 22.33 -13.34 5.37
N ILE A 261 21.06 -13.62 5.07
CA ILE A 261 19.95 -13.59 6.03
C ILE A 261 19.91 -14.93 6.77
N LYS A 262 19.93 -14.93 8.11
CA LYS A 262 19.80 -16.20 8.87
C LYS A 262 18.36 -16.69 8.89
N TRP A 263 18.19 -18.00 9.05
CA TRP A 263 16.90 -18.69 9.08
C TRP A 263 15.85 -17.99 9.97
N TYR A 264 16.22 -17.63 11.21
CA TYR A 264 15.32 -17.03 12.20
C TYR A 264 15.12 -15.50 12.07
N ASP A 265 15.97 -14.79 11.31
CA ASP A 265 15.91 -13.33 11.18
C ASP A 265 14.69 -12.86 10.36
N GLY A 266 14.18 -11.67 10.67
CA GLY A 266 13.04 -11.06 9.95
C GLY A 266 11.98 -10.46 10.88
N PHE A 267 10.95 -9.85 10.28
CA PHE A 267 9.94 -9.06 11.01
C PHE A 267 8.48 -9.39 10.63
N VAL A 268 8.24 -10.14 9.56
CA VAL A 268 6.90 -10.61 9.13
C VAL A 268 6.90 -12.14 9.07
N SER A 269 5.77 -12.82 9.26
CA SER A 269 5.68 -14.26 8.97
C SER A 269 5.59 -14.51 7.46
N ALA A 270 6.16 -15.60 6.96
CA ALA A 270 6.06 -15.97 5.54
C ALA A 270 4.61 -15.99 5.01
N SER A 271 3.64 -16.43 5.83
CA SER A 271 2.21 -16.35 5.52
C SER A 271 1.75 -14.90 5.26
N LYS A 272 1.98 -13.98 6.19
CA LYS A 272 1.54 -12.57 6.05
C LYS A 272 2.24 -11.85 4.89
N ILE A 273 3.41 -12.30 4.45
CA ILE A 273 4.03 -11.84 3.20
C ILE A 273 3.20 -12.33 2.00
N LYS A 274 2.88 -13.62 1.90
CA LYS A 274 2.02 -14.20 0.85
C LYS A 274 0.64 -13.52 0.79
N ASP A 275 -0.02 -13.36 1.95
CA ASP A 275 -1.32 -12.68 2.07
C ASP A 275 -1.26 -11.21 1.64
N THR A 276 -0.14 -10.54 1.91
CA THR A 276 0.06 -9.12 1.55
C THR A 276 0.44 -8.97 0.08
N PHE A 277 1.27 -9.84 -0.46
CA PHE A 277 1.60 -9.93 -1.89
C PHE A 277 0.33 -10.08 -2.74
N PHE A 278 -0.55 -11.03 -2.41
CA PHE A 278 -1.83 -11.18 -3.13
C PHE A 278 -2.74 -9.95 -3.00
N ARG A 279 -2.83 -9.36 -1.79
CA ARG A 279 -3.59 -8.12 -1.57
C ARG A 279 -3.04 -6.92 -2.36
N ILE A 280 -1.74 -6.88 -2.62
CA ILE A 280 -1.12 -5.86 -3.47
C ILE A 280 -1.47 -6.11 -4.93
N LEU A 281 -1.33 -7.35 -5.42
CA LEU A 281 -1.72 -7.71 -6.79
C LEU A 281 -3.20 -7.35 -7.05
N SER A 282 -4.12 -7.78 -6.17
CA SER A 282 -5.56 -7.54 -6.35
C SER A 282 -5.97 -6.07 -6.31
N TYR A 283 -5.30 -5.21 -5.53
CA TYR A 283 -5.62 -3.78 -5.44
C TYR A 283 -4.78 -2.88 -6.38
N SER A 284 -3.70 -3.39 -6.96
CA SER A 284 -2.83 -2.61 -7.86
C SER A 284 -3.43 -2.38 -9.25
N ASN A 285 -4.41 -3.20 -9.66
CA ASN A 285 -4.89 -3.32 -11.04
C ASN A 285 -3.74 -3.41 -12.07
N SER A 286 -2.70 -4.17 -11.71
CA SER A 286 -1.43 -4.21 -12.43
C SER A 286 -1.51 -5.05 -13.70
N GLU A 287 -1.53 -4.38 -14.86
CA GLU A 287 -1.44 -5.04 -16.17
C GLU A 287 -0.06 -5.70 -16.42
N THR A 288 0.99 -5.30 -15.70
CA THR A 288 2.37 -5.75 -15.96
C THR A 288 3.20 -5.85 -14.69
N VAL A 289 3.77 -7.04 -14.45
CA VAL A 289 4.74 -7.33 -13.37
C VAL A 289 6.10 -7.61 -13.99
N TYR A 290 7.10 -6.82 -13.65
CA TYR A 290 8.51 -7.08 -13.96
C TYR A 290 9.16 -7.91 -12.86
N VAL A 291 9.87 -8.97 -13.26
CA VAL A 291 10.75 -9.79 -12.40
C VAL A 291 12.14 -9.88 -13.04
N ASN A 292 13.18 -10.15 -12.26
CA ASN A 292 14.56 -10.15 -12.79
C ASN A 292 14.78 -11.33 -13.76
N SER A 293 14.39 -12.55 -13.38
CA SER A 293 14.69 -13.77 -14.14
C SER A 293 13.48 -14.62 -14.56
N LEU A 294 13.69 -15.52 -15.53
CA LEU A 294 12.73 -16.55 -15.91
C LEU A 294 12.40 -17.52 -14.76
N HIS A 295 13.34 -17.72 -13.84
CA HIS A 295 13.12 -18.52 -12.63
C HIS A 295 12.10 -17.85 -11.69
N GLU A 296 12.26 -16.55 -11.42
CA GLU A 296 11.27 -15.76 -10.67
C GLU A 296 9.92 -15.71 -11.39
N LYS A 297 9.91 -15.56 -12.73
CA LYS A 297 8.68 -15.59 -13.55
C LYS A 297 7.93 -16.92 -13.40
N ASN A 298 8.65 -18.04 -13.33
CA ASN A 298 8.04 -19.35 -13.10
C ASN A 298 7.56 -19.51 -11.65
N ILE A 299 8.31 -19.04 -10.65
CA ILE A 299 7.85 -19.02 -9.24
C ILE A 299 6.59 -18.17 -9.09
N PHE A 300 6.57 -16.95 -9.64
CA PHE A 300 5.42 -16.05 -9.61
C PHE A 300 4.16 -16.74 -10.17
N LYS A 301 4.29 -17.46 -11.30
CA LYS A 301 3.21 -18.27 -11.88
C LYS A 301 2.70 -19.41 -10.98
N THR A 302 3.49 -19.94 -10.03
CA THR A 302 2.99 -20.95 -9.08
C THR A 302 2.07 -20.37 -8.00
N PHE A 303 2.03 -19.05 -7.86
CA PHE A 303 1.15 -18.34 -6.93
C PHE A 303 -0.01 -17.64 -7.63
N ASN A 304 0.19 -17.17 -8.86
CA ASN A 304 -0.62 -16.12 -9.45
C ASN A 304 -1.63 -16.66 -10.48
N GLU A 305 -2.90 -16.73 -10.08
CA GLU A 305 -4.05 -16.96 -10.96
C GLU A 305 -4.52 -15.68 -11.70
N PHE A 306 -4.01 -14.51 -11.31
CA PHE A 306 -4.42 -13.21 -11.87
C PHE A 306 -3.93 -13.01 -13.33
N PRO A 307 -4.73 -12.41 -14.23
CA PRO A 307 -4.39 -12.24 -15.65
C PRO A 307 -3.42 -11.06 -15.88
N VAL A 308 -2.12 -11.25 -15.59
CA VAL A 308 -1.08 -10.19 -15.60
C VAL A 308 0.09 -10.55 -16.54
N GLU A 309 0.61 -9.59 -17.34
CA GLU A 309 1.85 -9.84 -18.11
C GLU A 309 3.05 -9.91 -17.15
N VAL A 310 3.61 -11.10 -16.96
CA VAL A 310 4.88 -11.27 -16.22
C VAL A 310 6.07 -11.12 -17.19
N VAL A 311 6.81 -10.03 -17.05
CA VAL A 311 7.95 -9.64 -17.89
C VAL A 311 9.26 -9.98 -17.18
N CYS A 312 10.13 -10.75 -17.82
CA CYS A 312 11.47 -11.05 -17.30
C CYS A 312 12.47 -10.02 -17.83
N LEU A 313 13.17 -9.31 -16.95
CA LEU A 313 14.07 -8.21 -17.35
C LEU A 313 15.33 -8.70 -18.06
N ASN A 314 15.79 -9.92 -17.79
CA ASN A 314 16.89 -10.54 -18.54
C ASN A 314 16.55 -10.69 -20.04
N ASP A 315 15.26 -10.89 -20.39
CA ASP A 315 14.77 -10.95 -21.78
C ASP A 315 15.06 -9.63 -22.55
N PHE A 316 15.24 -8.52 -21.82
CA PHE A 316 15.55 -7.18 -22.32
C PHE A 316 17.03 -6.80 -22.17
N GLY A 317 17.84 -7.65 -21.54
CA GLY A 317 19.27 -7.39 -21.31
C GLY A 317 19.56 -6.67 -20.01
N TYR A 318 18.65 -6.74 -19.02
CA TYR A 318 19.07 -6.55 -17.64
C TYR A 318 20.14 -7.59 -17.31
N VAL A 319 21.20 -7.16 -16.67
CA VAL A 319 22.23 -8.03 -16.11
C VAL A 319 22.35 -7.62 -14.66
N HIS A 320 21.93 -8.52 -13.78
CA HIS A 320 21.98 -8.35 -12.33
C HIS A 320 23.41 -8.02 -11.87
N LYS A 321 23.61 -6.82 -11.31
CA LYS A 321 24.89 -6.39 -10.76
C LYS A 321 24.84 -6.50 -9.25
N MET A 322 25.83 -7.15 -8.66
CA MET A 322 26.00 -7.13 -7.21
C MET A 322 26.32 -5.69 -6.77
N PRO A 323 25.70 -5.17 -5.70
CA PRO A 323 25.91 -3.79 -5.27
C PRO A 323 27.36 -3.60 -4.83
N ALA A 324 28.01 -2.55 -5.34
CA ALA A 324 29.43 -2.25 -5.08
C ALA A 324 29.73 -1.81 -3.62
N LYS A 325 28.71 -1.79 -2.76
CA LYS A 325 28.80 -1.51 -1.32
C LYS A 325 27.92 -2.54 -0.60
N PRO A 326 28.32 -3.07 0.57
CA PRO A 326 27.46 -3.95 1.35
C PRO A 326 26.14 -3.27 1.69
N THR A 327 25.05 -4.05 1.78
CA THR A 327 23.74 -3.52 2.16
C THR A 327 23.78 -2.86 3.55
N LYS A 328 22.90 -1.87 3.75
CA LYS A 328 22.61 -1.28 5.07
C LYS A 328 21.53 -2.06 5.83
N CYS A 329 20.92 -3.07 5.21
CA CYS A 329 19.87 -3.84 5.84
C CYS A 329 20.42 -4.72 6.97
N LYS A 330 19.96 -4.45 8.19
CA LYS A 330 20.37 -5.13 9.45
C LYS A 330 20.10 -6.64 9.53
N TYR A 331 19.44 -7.23 8.52
CA TYR A 331 19.12 -8.66 8.48
C TYR A 331 20.14 -9.49 7.70
N HIS A 332 21.08 -8.85 6.98
CA HIS A 332 22.14 -9.52 6.23
C HIS A 332 23.42 -9.45 7.06
N ILE A 333 23.74 -10.55 7.72
CA ILE A 333 24.77 -10.64 8.76
C ILE A 333 25.68 -11.86 8.56
N HIS A 334 25.95 -12.17 7.29
CA HIS A 334 26.98 -13.12 6.88
C HIS A 334 28.38 -12.57 7.20
N THR A 335 29.31 -13.46 7.56
CA THR A 335 30.68 -13.11 7.96
C THR A 335 31.52 -12.57 6.81
N ASN A 336 31.44 -13.19 5.63
CA ASN A 336 31.87 -12.56 4.39
C ASN A 336 30.83 -11.52 3.95
N MET A 337 31.20 -10.23 3.99
CA MET A 337 30.36 -9.10 3.63
C MET A 337 29.89 -9.08 2.17
N THR A 338 30.59 -9.75 1.23
CA THR A 338 30.16 -9.80 -0.19
C THR A 338 28.90 -10.64 -0.41
N LYS A 339 28.48 -11.42 0.60
CA LYS A 339 27.26 -12.23 0.60
C LYS A 339 26.07 -11.51 1.26
N ASN A 340 26.28 -10.30 1.81
CA ASN A 340 25.21 -9.49 2.39
C ASN A 340 24.49 -8.67 1.31
N VAL A 341 23.65 -9.37 0.54
CA VAL A 341 22.95 -8.87 -0.65
C VAL A 341 21.46 -8.72 -0.33
N CYS A 342 20.96 -7.48 -0.34
CA CYS A 342 19.55 -7.16 -0.07
C CYS A 342 18.74 -7.04 -1.36
N ILE A 343 17.62 -7.75 -1.42
CA ILE A 343 16.71 -7.71 -2.58
C ILE A 343 16.11 -6.31 -2.79
N ASP A 344 15.96 -5.50 -1.74
CA ASP A 344 15.43 -4.14 -1.88
C ASP A 344 16.42 -3.20 -2.59
N ASP A 345 17.71 -3.24 -2.20
CA ASP A 345 18.78 -2.49 -2.87
C ASP A 345 18.86 -2.87 -4.37
N LEU A 346 18.72 -4.16 -4.68
CA LEU A 346 18.69 -4.70 -6.05
C LEU A 346 17.44 -4.30 -6.85
N SER A 347 16.31 -4.11 -6.17
CA SER A 347 15.04 -3.73 -6.80
C SER A 347 15.07 -2.28 -7.29
N VAL A 348 15.87 -1.41 -6.67
CA VAL A 348 16.11 -0.04 -7.16
C VAL A 348 16.79 -0.06 -8.54
N ASP A 349 17.78 -0.92 -8.75
CA ASP A 349 18.45 -1.08 -10.05
C ASP A 349 17.50 -1.66 -11.12
N MET A 350 16.58 -2.56 -10.73
CA MET A 350 15.52 -3.06 -11.63
C MET A 350 14.54 -1.97 -12.03
N VAL A 351 14.09 -1.13 -11.08
CA VAL A 351 13.22 0.03 -11.35
C VAL A 351 13.92 1.02 -12.29
N ALA A 352 15.18 1.35 -12.01
CA ALA A 352 15.99 2.23 -12.85
C ALA A 352 16.17 1.67 -14.26
N PHE A 353 16.31 0.35 -14.43
CA PHE A 353 16.37 -0.29 -15.74
C PHE A 353 15.03 -0.23 -16.48
N VAL A 354 13.89 -0.50 -15.81
CA VAL A 354 12.54 -0.39 -16.39
C VAL A 354 12.26 1.03 -16.88
N GLN A 355 12.57 2.04 -16.06
CA GLN A 355 12.45 3.45 -16.41
C GLN A 355 13.35 3.82 -17.60
N LYS A 356 14.67 3.53 -17.50
CA LYS A 356 15.67 3.96 -18.49
C LYS A 356 15.43 3.40 -19.88
N ASN A 357 14.94 2.16 -19.99
CA ASN A 357 14.69 1.50 -21.28
C ASN A 357 13.25 1.68 -21.77
N GLY A 358 12.43 2.54 -21.13
CA GLY A 358 11.07 2.83 -21.56
C GLY A 358 10.10 1.64 -21.52
N LEU A 359 10.43 0.57 -20.79
CA LEU A 359 9.70 -0.71 -20.84
C LEU A 359 8.25 -0.60 -20.38
N LEU A 360 7.90 0.48 -19.68
CA LEU A 360 6.54 0.84 -19.29
C LEU A 360 5.58 0.97 -20.48
N ASN A 361 6.10 1.29 -21.68
CA ASN A 361 5.32 1.25 -22.92
C ASN A 361 5.33 -0.18 -23.52
N PRO A 362 4.18 -0.84 -23.69
CA PRO A 362 4.07 -2.17 -24.33
C PRO A 362 4.69 -2.24 -25.74
N ASP A 363 4.60 -1.17 -26.54
CA ASP A 363 5.10 -1.15 -27.92
C ASP A 363 6.64 -1.25 -27.93
N ILE A 364 7.29 -0.55 -27.00
CA ILE A 364 8.75 -0.63 -26.78
C ILE A 364 9.11 -2.05 -26.30
N ARG A 365 8.28 -2.69 -25.46
CA ARG A 365 8.49 -4.10 -25.08
C ARG A 365 8.40 -5.04 -26.29
N PHE A 366 7.45 -4.81 -27.20
CA PHE A 366 7.24 -5.63 -28.39
C PHE A 366 8.40 -5.52 -29.37
N GLU A 367 8.80 -4.30 -29.74
CA GLU A 367 9.90 -4.11 -30.70
C GLU A 367 11.24 -4.64 -30.16
N ILE A 368 11.57 -4.45 -28.87
CA ILE A 368 12.81 -5.03 -28.31
C ILE A 368 12.78 -6.57 -28.36
N LYS A 369 11.65 -7.21 -28.04
CA LYS A 369 11.49 -8.68 -28.18
C LYS A 369 11.74 -9.13 -29.63
N LYS A 370 11.16 -8.42 -30.61
CA LYS A 370 11.25 -8.67 -32.06
C LYS A 370 12.66 -8.47 -32.64
N PHE A 371 13.37 -7.41 -32.26
CA PHE A 371 14.77 -7.22 -32.64
C PHE A 371 15.67 -8.33 -32.05
N ARG A 372 15.40 -8.79 -30.83
CA ARG A 372 16.16 -9.86 -30.18
C ARG A 372 15.97 -11.21 -30.86
N SER A 373 14.75 -11.62 -31.20
CA SER A 373 14.53 -12.88 -31.93
C SER A 373 15.20 -12.90 -33.31
N LEU A 374 15.16 -11.78 -34.04
CA LEU A 374 15.90 -11.62 -35.30
C LEU A 374 17.42 -11.76 -35.10
N SER A 375 17.98 -11.14 -34.06
CA SER A 375 19.43 -11.24 -33.76
C SER A 375 19.87 -12.68 -33.42
N GLN A 376 19.02 -13.45 -32.72
CA GLN A 376 19.31 -14.84 -32.37
C GLN A 376 19.26 -15.77 -33.59
N LEU A 377 18.36 -15.51 -34.55
CA LEU A 377 18.33 -16.26 -35.82
C LEU A 377 19.62 -16.05 -36.63
N ILE A 378 20.11 -14.81 -36.72
CA ILE A 378 21.34 -14.48 -37.47
C ILE A 378 22.59 -15.13 -36.86
N VAL A 379 22.69 -15.17 -35.51
CA VAL A 379 23.79 -15.86 -34.82
C VAL A 379 23.65 -17.39 -34.89
N GLY A 380 22.43 -17.90 -35.09
CA GLY A 380 22.14 -19.32 -35.27
C GLY A 380 22.52 -19.87 -36.65
N THR A 381 22.52 -19.05 -37.70
CA THR A 381 22.85 -19.45 -39.08
C THR A 381 24.33 -19.27 -39.45
N THR A 382 25.16 -18.83 -38.51
CA THR A 382 26.62 -18.68 -38.67
C THR A 382 27.42 -19.74 -37.89
N LYS A 383 26.88 -20.96 -37.80
CA LYS A 383 27.50 -22.18 -37.26
C LYS A 383 27.16 -23.36 -38.16
#